data_AF-A0A160TAU5-F1
#
_entry.id   AF-A0A160TAU5-F1
#
_cell.length_a   1.000
_cell.length_b   1.000
_cell.length_c   1.000
_cell.angle_alpha   90.00
_cell.angle_beta   90.00
_cell.angle_gamma   90.00
#
_symmetry.space_group_name_H-M   'P 1'
#
loop_
_entity.id
_entity.type
_entity.pdbx_description
1 polymer ?
#
loop_
_entity_poly.entity_id
_entity_poly.type
_entity_poly.pdbx_seq_one_letter_code
_entity_poly.pdbx_strand_id
1 'polypeptide(L)'
;MLANKPKLVLQLILISAFLLVFAAGCEPDVLGLFVSMSDEGTTEDGVVYDENDILFLDEESDPAFWSTVFDGEAYGLNDEKHAIGAFSFNETIFYNPDAAVNEPGEMELYLSFQANRAWVPGISDRVQGQDIVHFYTPDGIEYNYDLIFDGSDVDLTNGTEKIDGFSFWPPEYYDLFVPDVDLPYDCSAGVIFISTRGSYRVSADHLPNGHLKGNGSDLLAFCATNLGWDTAGFWFRVFESSQAEIFPRSVITAVDVFALDPNWVNAGGPDGGNLDVDLYFFFAVRNAFTSNGGSGGPSQLFVGGVEDGNYGTVGPIIDFNDSDLPALNGTITAMSMLDFIGPDAP
;
A
#
# COMPACT_ATOMS: atom_id res chain seq x y z
N MET A 1 29.04 -17.21 -13.13
CA MET A 1 27.78 -17.01 -12.39
C MET A 1 27.09 -15.80 -12.97
N LEU A 2 26.42 -15.97 -14.11
CA LEU A 2 25.67 -14.94 -14.84
C LEU A 2 24.73 -15.71 -15.77
N ALA A 3 23.63 -16.23 -15.22
CA ALA A 3 22.53 -16.84 -15.96
C ALA A 3 21.39 -17.12 -14.97
N ASN A 4 20.45 -16.17 -14.85
CA ASN A 4 19.06 -16.38 -14.36
C ASN A 4 18.18 -15.11 -14.50
N LYS A 5 18.77 -13.94 -14.81
CA LYS A 5 18.06 -12.67 -15.02
C LYS A 5 16.91 -12.63 -16.07
N PRO A 6 16.85 -13.42 -17.16
CA PRO A 6 15.76 -13.27 -18.14
C PRO A 6 14.42 -13.88 -17.73
N LYS A 7 14.34 -14.61 -16.60
CA LYS A 7 13.08 -15.25 -16.15
C LYS A 7 12.12 -14.26 -15.51
N LEU A 8 12.58 -13.49 -14.51
CA LEU A 8 11.76 -12.50 -13.81
C LEU A 8 11.20 -11.43 -14.78
N VAL A 9 12.01 -10.91 -15.70
CA VAL A 9 11.53 -9.93 -16.68
C VAL A 9 10.50 -10.57 -17.60
N LEU A 10 10.67 -11.82 -18.02
CA LEU A 10 9.69 -12.52 -18.87
C LEU A 10 8.40 -12.87 -18.11
N GLN A 11 8.48 -13.20 -16.82
CA GLN A 11 7.34 -13.54 -15.95
C GLN A 11 6.59 -12.31 -15.47
N LEU A 12 7.27 -11.23 -15.07
CA LEU A 12 6.62 -9.94 -14.82
C LEU A 12 6.08 -9.33 -16.11
N ILE A 13 6.72 -9.54 -17.28
CA ILE A 13 6.10 -9.26 -18.58
C ILE A 13 4.93 -10.21 -18.82
N LEU A 14 4.94 -11.45 -18.33
CA LEU A 14 3.80 -12.36 -18.46
C LEU A 14 2.64 -11.96 -17.56
N ILE A 15 2.91 -11.47 -16.34
CA ILE A 15 1.94 -10.91 -15.38
C ILE A 15 1.45 -9.56 -15.89
N SER A 16 2.33 -8.73 -16.47
CA SER A 16 1.96 -7.47 -17.12
C SER A 16 1.28 -7.70 -18.46
N ALA A 17 1.58 -8.81 -19.15
CA ALA A 17 0.86 -9.28 -20.32
C ALA A 17 -0.40 -10.03 -19.93
N PHE A 18 -0.51 -10.57 -18.73
CA PHE A 18 -1.76 -11.04 -18.15
C PHE A 18 -2.63 -9.80 -17.88
N LEU A 19 -2.03 -8.76 -17.28
CA LEU A 19 -2.57 -7.41 -17.12
C LEU A 19 -2.98 -6.74 -18.44
N LEU A 20 -2.20 -6.91 -19.52
CA LEU A 20 -2.54 -6.42 -20.87
C LEU A 20 -3.44 -7.38 -21.66
N VAL A 21 -3.50 -8.66 -21.33
CA VAL A 21 -4.46 -9.65 -21.88
C VAL A 21 -5.82 -9.50 -21.19
N PHE A 22 -5.92 -8.79 -20.06
CA PHE A 22 -7.18 -8.27 -19.53
C PHE A 22 -7.89 -7.33 -20.51
N ALA A 23 -7.18 -6.69 -21.45
CA ALA A 23 -7.80 -5.97 -22.57
C ALA A 23 -8.34 -6.88 -23.69
N ALA A 24 -8.13 -8.20 -23.63
CA ALA A 24 -8.50 -9.14 -24.67
C ALA A 24 -8.92 -10.52 -24.13
N GLY A 25 -9.92 -10.56 -23.24
CA GLY A 25 -10.79 -11.72 -23.07
C GLY A 25 -10.36 -12.76 -22.03
N CYS A 26 -10.32 -12.34 -20.77
CA CYS A 26 -10.83 -13.04 -19.57
C CYS A 26 -10.55 -12.07 -18.42
N GLU A 27 -11.54 -11.28 -18.00
CA GLU A 27 -11.39 -10.23 -16.98
C GLU A 27 -11.28 -10.87 -15.58
N PRO A 28 -10.19 -10.68 -14.82
CA PRO A 28 -10.33 -10.35 -13.42
C PRO A 28 -10.83 -8.90 -13.35
N ASP A 29 -11.98 -8.74 -12.73
CA ASP A 29 -12.57 -7.44 -12.47
C ASP A 29 -11.65 -6.69 -11.50
N VAL A 30 -10.90 -5.69 -11.97
CA VAL A 30 -10.33 -4.69 -11.06
C VAL A 30 -11.53 -3.89 -10.55
N LEU A 31 -12.07 -4.30 -9.41
CA LEU A 31 -13.33 -3.76 -8.88
C LEU A 31 -13.20 -2.30 -8.41
N GLY A 32 -11.98 -1.77 -8.31
CA GLY A 32 -11.79 -0.39 -7.88
C GLY A 32 -10.34 0.07 -7.75
N LEU A 33 -10.09 1.29 -8.24
CA LEU A 33 -8.83 2.00 -8.03
C LEU A 33 -9.07 3.26 -7.20
N PHE A 34 -8.40 3.34 -6.06
CA PHE A 34 -8.52 4.43 -5.11
C PHE A 34 -7.23 5.23 -5.05
N VAL A 35 -7.33 6.56 -5.00
CA VAL A 35 -6.17 7.44 -4.95
C VAL A 35 -6.39 8.63 -4.01
N SER A 36 -5.31 9.12 -3.43
CA SER A 36 -5.26 10.43 -2.78
C SER A 36 -4.10 11.25 -3.34
N MET A 37 -4.25 12.57 -3.33
CA MET A 37 -3.44 13.51 -4.10
C MET A 37 -2.51 14.33 -3.21
N SER A 38 -1.40 14.82 -3.78
CA SER A 38 -0.42 15.64 -3.03
C SER A 38 -0.85 17.09 -2.81
N ASP A 39 -1.79 17.56 -3.61
CA ASP A 39 -2.25 18.95 -3.66
C ASP A 39 -3.74 18.96 -4.05
N GLU A 40 -4.44 20.04 -3.73
CA GLU A 40 -5.82 20.28 -4.19
C GLU A 40 -5.91 20.43 -5.73
N GLY A 41 -7.04 20.01 -6.30
CA GLY A 41 -7.19 20.01 -7.74
C GLY A 41 -8.60 19.73 -8.26
N THR A 42 -8.68 19.48 -9.56
CA THR A 42 -9.92 19.07 -10.23
C THR A 42 -9.58 18.12 -11.37
N THR A 43 -10.25 16.97 -11.39
CA THR A 43 -10.11 15.97 -12.45
C THR A 43 -10.65 16.50 -13.79
N GLU A 44 -10.29 15.87 -14.91
CA GLU A 44 -10.77 16.27 -16.24
C GLU A 44 -12.32 16.23 -16.37
N ASP A 45 -12.95 15.28 -15.70
CA ASP A 45 -14.40 15.10 -15.63
C ASP A 45 -15.09 15.96 -14.54
N GLY A 46 -14.33 16.75 -13.78
CA GLY A 46 -14.84 17.85 -12.96
C GLY A 46 -15.03 17.58 -11.47
N VAL A 47 -14.44 16.49 -10.94
CA VAL A 47 -14.42 16.22 -9.49
C VAL A 47 -13.38 17.11 -8.83
N VAL A 48 -13.83 17.96 -7.92
CA VAL A 48 -12.97 18.79 -7.07
C VAL A 48 -12.49 17.95 -5.90
N TYR A 49 -11.22 18.06 -5.56
CA TYR A 49 -10.60 17.30 -4.47
C TYR A 49 -9.56 18.14 -3.73
N ASP A 50 -9.29 17.79 -2.48
CA ASP A 50 -8.15 18.26 -1.71
C ASP A 50 -7.20 17.11 -1.28
N GLU A 51 -6.19 17.43 -0.48
CA GLU A 51 -5.16 16.49 0.00
C GLU A 51 -5.64 15.52 1.11
N ASN A 52 -6.87 15.71 1.61
CA ASN A 52 -7.51 14.91 2.64
C ASN A 52 -8.56 13.94 2.06
N ASP A 53 -8.81 14.03 0.74
CA ASP A 53 -9.81 13.22 0.06
C ASP A 53 -9.23 11.91 -0.49
N ILE A 54 -10.12 10.94 -0.70
CA ILE A 54 -9.86 9.74 -1.49
C ILE A 54 -10.85 9.69 -2.65
N LEU A 55 -10.31 9.57 -3.85
CA LEU A 55 -11.04 9.39 -5.09
C LEU A 55 -11.10 7.92 -5.47
N PHE A 56 -12.20 7.55 -6.13
CA PHE A 56 -12.46 6.24 -6.71
C PHE A 56 -12.64 6.39 -8.22
N LEU A 57 -11.97 5.54 -9.00
CA LEU A 57 -12.20 5.39 -10.43
C LEU A 57 -13.23 4.29 -10.67
N ASP A 58 -14.37 4.65 -11.27
CA ASP A 58 -15.29 3.70 -11.88
C ASP A 58 -14.84 3.47 -13.33
N GLU A 59 -14.19 2.32 -13.56
CA GLU A 59 -13.78 1.91 -14.91
C GLU A 59 -14.82 1.07 -15.67
N GLU A 60 -15.84 0.56 -14.98
CA GLU A 60 -16.92 -0.23 -15.61
C GLU A 60 -17.85 0.66 -16.45
N SER A 61 -17.91 1.94 -16.11
CA SER A 61 -18.65 2.95 -16.85
C SER A 61 -17.95 3.38 -18.15
N ASP A 62 -18.73 3.66 -19.21
CA ASP A 62 -18.24 4.21 -20.49
C ASP A 62 -18.84 5.61 -20.75
N PRO A 63 -18.08 6.70 -20.59
CA PRO A 63 -16.66 6.72 -20.22
C PRO A 63 -16.42 6.45 -18.73
N ALA A 64 -15.21 5.98 -18.39
CA ALA A 64 -14.76 5.89 -17.00
C ALA A 64 -14.81 7.28 -16.34
N PHE A 65 -15.05 7.34 -15.04
CA PHE A 65 -15.16 8.61 -14.31
C PHE A 65 -14.63 8.50 -12.88
N TRP A 66 -14.19 9.63 -12.35
CA TRP A 66 -13.79 9.77 -10.95
C TRP A 66 -14.99 10.14 -10.08
N SER A 67 -14.94 9.70 -8.82
CA SER A 67 -15.85 10.14 -7.77
C SER A 67 -15.09 10.28 -6.45
N THR A 68 -15.59 11.10 -5.53
CA THR A 68 -15.06 11.17 -4.17
C THR A 68 -15.72 10.08 -3.34
N VAL A 69 -14.93 9.13 -2.83
CA VAL A 69 -15.43 8.09 -1.91
C VAL A 69 -15.26 8.51 -0.46
N PHE A 70 -14.22 9.29 -0.15
CA PHE A 70 -13.95 9.82 1.18
C PHE A 70 -13.67 11.31 1.08
N ASP A 71 -14.54 12.12 1.68
CA ASP A 71 -14.39 13.58 1.81
C ASP A 71 -13.80 13.86 3.20
N GLY A 72 -12.51 14.20 3.24
CA GLY A 72 -11.79 14.37 4.50
C GLY A 72 -12.38 15.48 5.36
N GLU A 73 -12.81 16.59 4.75
CA GLU A 73 -13.41 17.72 5.47
C GLU A 73 -14.72 17.30 6.15
N ALA A 74 -15.55 16.51 5.47
CA ALA A 74 -16.80 15.98 6.02
C ALA A 74 -16.59 15.11 7.27
N TYR A 75 -15.43 14.44 7.36
CA TYR A 75 -15.03 13.60 8.49
C TYR A 75 -14.05 14.29 9.45
N GLY A 76 -13.96 15.63 9.40
CA GLY A 76 -13.22 16.44 10.37
C GLY A 76 -11.71 16.54 10.11
N LEU A 77 -11.23 16.07 8.95
CA LEU A 77 -9.85 16.22 8.50
C LEU A 77 -9.69 17.55 7.73
N ASN A 78 -9.65 18.67 8.46
CA ASN A 78 -9.71 20.03 7.88
C ASN A 78 -8.48 20.93 8.18
N ASP A 79 -7.32 20.33 8.42
CA ASP A 79 -6.03 21.01 8.66
C ASP A 79 -5.03 20.48 7.65
N GLU A 80 -4.10 21.30 7.17
CA GLU A 80 -2.98 20.91 6.28
C GLU A 80 -2.15 19.72 6.81
N LYS A 81 -2.25 19.40 8.11
CA LYS A 81 -1.59 18.22 8.70
C LYS A 81 -2.34 16.92 8.50
N HIS A 82 -3.57 16.98 8.00
CA HIS A 82 -4.38 15.81 7.67
C HIS A 82 -4.21 15.34 6.23
N ALA A 83 -3.34 15.98 5.45
CA ALA A 83 -2.96 15.51 4.13
C ALA A 83 -2.59 14.02 4.19
N ILE A 84 -3.30 13.19 3.43
CA ILE A 84 -3.16 11.74 3.47
C ILE A 84 -1.78 11.36 2.90
N GLY A 85 -1.03 10.57 3.66
CA GLY A 85 0.29 10.07 3.30
C GLY A 85 0.27 8.67 2.73
N ALA A 86 -0.60 7.82 3.25
CA ALA A 86 -0.87 6.47 2.79
C ALA A 86 -2.23 6.02 3.34
N PHE A 87 -2.87 5.07 2.66
CA PHE A 87 -4.07 4.43 3.17
C PHE A 87 -4.20 3.00 2.67
N SER A 88 -5.07 2.22 3.30
CA SER A 88 -5.46 0.87 2.89
C SER A 88 -6.91 0.65 3.30
N PHE A 89 -7.68 -0.11 2.51
CA PHE A 89 -9.08 -0.43 2.81
C PHE A 89 -9.21 -1.82 3.45
N ASN A 90 -10.25 -2.01 4.27
CA ASN A 90 -10.71 -3.36 4.60
C ASN A 90 -11.53 -3.90 3.42
N GLU A 91 -10.88 -4.65 2.53
CA GLU A 91 -11.51 -5.13 1.29
C GLU A 91 -12.70 -6.08 1.54
N THR A 92 -12.77 -6.72 2.71
CA THR A 92 -13.88 -7.61 3.07
C THR A 92 -15.23 -6.88 3.15
N ILE A 93 -15.20 -5.55 3.33
CA ILE A 93 -16.40 -4.71 3.44
C ILE A 93 -16.95 -4.34 2.05
N PHE A 94 -16.08 -4.28 1.04
CA PHE A 94 -16.46 -3.96 -0.33
C PHE A 94 -16.94 -5.21 -1.09
N TYR A 95 -17.95 -5.90 -0.55
CA TYR A 95 -18.66 -6.94 -1.32
C TYR A 95 -19.46 -6.35 -2.50
N ASN A 96 -19.66 -5.02 -2.52
CA ASN A 96 -20.30 -4.29 -3.61
C ASN A 96 -19.71 -2.86 -3.71
N PRO A 97 -18.72 -2.61 -4.59
CA PRO A 97 -18.09 -1.28 -4.73
C PRO A 97 -19.10 -0.19 -5.13
N ASP A 98 -20.12 -0.53 -5.94
CA ASP A 98 -21.20 0.41 -6.28
C ASP A 98 -21.99 0.88 -5.05
N ALA A 99 -22.11 0.03 -4.03
CA ALA A 99 -22.77 0.40 -2.79
C ALA A 99 -21.92 1.37 -1.96
N ALA A 100 -20.59 1.31 -2.05
CA ALA A 100 -19.71 2.23 -1.32
C ALA A 100 -19.78 3.67 -1.83
N VAL A 101 -20.10 3.87 -3.12
CA VAL A 101 -20.28 5.20 -3.72
C VAL A 101 -21.71 5.72 -3.51
N ASN A 102 -22.73 4.84 -3.50
CA ASN A 102 -24.13 5.25 -3.59
C ASN A 102 -24.94 5.07 -2.30
N GLU A 103 -24.48 4.28 -1.35
CA GLU A 103 -25.10 4.14 -0.03
C GLU A 103 -24.05 4.50 1.04
N PRO A 104 -24.34 5.37 2.01
CA PRO A 104 -23.47 5.57 3.15
C PRO A 104 -23.53 4.29 4.01
N GLY A 105 -22.79 3.28 3.57
CA GLY A 105 -22.63 2.01 4.24
C GLY A 105 -21.56 2.11 5.33
N GLU A 106 -21.27 0.95 5.90
CA GLU A 106 -20.10 0.79 6.73
C GLU A 106 -18.85 0.99 5.86
N MET A 107 -17.98 1.91 6.24
CA MET A 107 -16.67 2.13 5.64
C MET A 107 -15.63 1.86 6.71
N GLU A 108 -14.56 1.15 6.36
CA GLU A 108 -13.36 1.02 7.18
C GLU A 108 -12.14 1.36 6.34
N LEU A 109 -11.36 2.30 6.84
CA LEU A 109 -10.21 2.87 6.16
C LEU A 109 -9.07 3.03 7.15
N TYR A 110 -7.89 2.60 6.76
CA TYR A 110 -6.68 2.79 7.52
C TYR A 110 -5.91 3.96 6.91
N LEU A 111 -5.44 4.90 7.73
CA LEU A 111 -4.83 6.16 7.31
C LEU A 111 -3.50 6.41 7.99
N SER A 112 -2.54 6.94 7.24
CA SER A 112 -1.39 7.67 7.77
C SER A 112 -1.30 9.06 7.13
N PHE A 113 -0.62 9.99 7.79
CA PHE A 113 -0.58 11.39 7.37
C PHE A 113 0.81 11.82 6.91
N GLN A 114 0.87 12.72 5.92
CA GLN A 114 2.14 13.25 5.42
C GLN A 114 2.90 14.06 6.48
N ALA A 115 2.16 14.70 7.38
CA ALA A 115 2.70 15.47 8.48
C ALA A 115 3.44 14.57 9.48
N ASN A 116 4.45 15.12 10.16
CA ASN A 116 5.13 14.37 11.23
C ASN A 116 4.23 14.14 12.44
N ARG A 117 3.15 14.91 12.57
CA ARG A 117 2.15 14.79 13.63
C ARG A 117 0.88 15.55 13.28
N ALA A 118 -0.28 15.00 13.63
CA ALA A 118 -1.60 15.58 13.41
C ALA A 118 -2.49 15.42 14.65
N TRP A 119 -3.57 16.20 14.72
CA TRP A 119 -4.62 16.05 15.74
C TRP A 119 -5.85 15.44 15.07
N VAL A 120 -6.00 14.13 15.17
CA VAL A 120 -7.13 13.43 14.56
C VAL A 120 -8.35 13.50 15.48
N PRO A 121 -9.57 13.77 14.96
CA PRO A 121 -10.79 13.79 15.77
C PRO A 121 -10.96 12.51 16.60
N GLY A 122 -11.38 12.63 17.86
CA GLY A 122 -11.62 11.48 18.74
C GLY A 122 -10.37 10.87 19.40
N ILE A 123 -9.17 11.06 18.83
CA ILE A 123 -7.91 10.56 19.40
C ILE A 123 -7.35 11.56 20.41
N SER A 124 -7.05 11.10 21.63
CA SER A 124 -6.67 11.97 22.76
C SER A 124 -5.28 12.60 22.63
N ASP A 125 -4.39 11.96 21.88
CA ASP A 125 -3.01 12.41 21.66
C ASP A 125 -2.75 12.65 20.18
N ARG A 126 -1.56 13.19 19.88
CA ARG A 126 -1.15 13.44 18.50
C ARG A 126 -0.72 12.14 17.84
N VAL A 127 -1.39 11.82 16.75
CA VAL A 127 -0.97 10.81 15.79
C VAL A 127 0.32 11.29 15.13
N GLN A 128 1.38 10.50 15.17
CA GLN A 128 2.66 10.76 14.51
C GLN A 128 2.62 10.28 13.05
N GLY A 129 3.59 10.71 12.23
CA GLY A 129 3.69 10.25 10.84
C GLY A 129 4.12 8.79 10.67
N GLN A 130 4.41 8.10 11.78
CA GLN A 130 4.74 6.67 11.85
C GLN A 130 3.54 5.82 12.28
N ASP A 131 2.42 6.45 12.57
CA ASP A 131 1.25 5.79 13.13
C ASP A 131 0.22 5.50 12.03
N ILE A 132 -0.66 4.55 12.30
CA ILE A 132 -1.83 4.25 11.46
C ILE A 132 -3.08 4.40 12.31
N VAL A 133 -4.05 5.11 11.74
CA VAL A 133 -5.37 5.34 12.31
C VAL A 133 -6.41 4.56 11.53
N HIS A 134 -7.38 3.97 12.23
CA HIS A 134 -8.56 3.37 11.65
C HIS A 134 -9.72 4.37 11.71
N PHE A 135 -10.21 4.77 10.55
CA PHE A 135 -11.48 5.45 10.36
C PHE A 135 -12.57 4.42 10.12
N TYR A 136 -13.73 4.57 10.78
CA TYR A 136 -14.88 3.71 10.53
C TYR A 136 -16.23 4.38 10.74
N THR A 137 -17.23 3.91 9.98
CA THR A 137 -18.64 4.35 10.07
C THR A 137 -19.56 3.17 10.39
N PRO A 138 -19.69 2.75 11.66
CA PRO A 138 -20.34 1.47 12.02
C PRO A 138 -21.84 1.40 11.69
N ASP A 139 -22.49 2.53 11.44
CA ASP A 139 -23.89 2.61 10.99
C ASP A 139 -24.07 3.47 9.73
N GLY A 140 -22.95 3.83 9.07
CA GLY A 140 -22.93 4.75 7.93
C GLY A 140 -23.27 6.20 8.25
N ILE A 141 -23.49 6.56 9.52
CA ILE A 141 -23.95 7.89 9.94
C ILE A 141 -22.93 8.53 10.88
N GLU A 142 -22.59 7.86 11.97
CA GLU A 142 -21.55 8.29 12.89
C GLU A 142 -20.20 7.80 12.38
N TYR A 143 -19.17 8.63 12.55
CA TYR A 143 -17.79 8.25 12.23
C TYR A 143 -16.93 8.30 13.48
N ASN A 144 -15.92 7.45 13.52
CA ASN A 144 -14.96 7.35 14.60
C ASN A 144 -13.55 7.19 14.05
N TYR A 145 -12.57 7.55 14.88
CA TYR A 145 -11.16 7.28 14.62
C TYR A 145 -10.55 6.58 15.83
N ASP A 146 -9.80 5.51 15.58
CA ASP A 146 -9.02 4.81 16.58
C ASP A 146 -7.56 4.69 16.13
N LEU A 147 -6.61 4.82 17.04
CA LEU A 147 -5.22 4.46 16.75
C LEU A 147 -5.13 2.94 16.66
N ILE A 148 -4.59 2.41 15.56
CA ILE A 148 -4.39 0.95 15.38
C ILE A 148 -2.93 0.55 15.28
N PHE A 149 -2.03 1.48 14.98
CA PHE A 149 -0.60 1.20 14.97
C PHE A 149 0.13 2.41 15.52
N ASP A 150 0.80 2.22 16.67
CA ASP A 150 1.75 3.17 17.23
C ASP A 150 3.15 2.77 16.76
N GLY A 151 3.71 3.53 15.82
CA GLY A 151 5.02 3.20 15.27
C GLY A 151 6.14 3.29 16.31
N SER A 152 5.97 4.13 17.33
CA SER A 152 7.00 4.38 18.33
C SER A 152 7.21 3.22 19.31
N ASP A 153 6.15 2.44 19.56
CA ASP A 153 6.23 1.20 20.35
C ASP A 153 7.08 0.12 19.68
N VAL A 154 7.23 0.21 18.36
CA VAL A 154 7.94 -0.75 17.50
C VAL A 154 9.11 -0.13 16.75
N ASP A 155 9.75 0.85 17.39
CA ASP A 155 11.01 1.49 16.99
C ASP A 155 10.99 2.39 15.74
N LEU A 156 9.82 2.80 15.25
CA LEU A 156 9.70 3.89 14.27
C LEU A 156 9.58 5.23 15.00
N THR A 157 10.72 5.84 15.34
CA THR A 157 10.76 7.01 16.25
C THR A 157 11.19 8.31 15.57
N ASN A 158 11.57 8.27 14.29
CA ASN A 158 12.30 9.35 13.62
C ASN A 158 11.48 9.94 12.47
N GLY A 159 11.59 11.25 12.20
CA GLY A 159 10.86 11.89 11.10
C GLY A 159 11.19 11.36 9.68
N THR A 160 12.24 10.57 9.51
CA THR A 160 12.54 9.85 8.26
C THR A 160 11.82 8.50 8.16
N GLU A 161 11.35 7.95 9.27
CA GLU A 161 10.64 6.66 9.37
C GLU A 161 9.14 6.80 9.16
N LYS A 162 8.66 7.97 8.74
CA LYS A 162 7.26 8.18 8.40
C LYS A 162 6.80 7.19 7.37
N ILE A 163 5.57 6.71 7.52
CA ILE A 163 4.93 5.83 6.56
C ILE A 163 4.63 6.65 5.29
N ASP A 164 5.15 6.19 4.16
CA ASP A 164 4.93 6.78 2.82
C ASP A 164 4.09 5.85 1.93
N GLY A 165 3.86 4.62 2.36
CA GLY A 165 2.97 3.65 1.72
C GLY A 165 2.77 2.48 2.67
N PHE A 166 1.55 1.97 2.76
CA PHE A 166 1.30 0.72 3.45
C PHE A 166 0.08 -0.02 2.89
N SER A 167 0.09 -1.34 3.06
CA SER A 167 -1.06 -2.21 2.88
C SER A 167 -1.30 -2.94 4.19
N PHE A 168 -2.55 -3.02 4.66
CA PHE A 168 -2.89 -3.72 5.90
C PHE A 168 -3.79 -4.91 5.60
N TRP A 169 -3.33 -6.08 6.01
CA TRP A 169 -4.09 -7.32 5.96
C TRP A 169 -4.59 -7.62 7.38
N PRO A 170 -5.85 -7.26 7.71
CA PRO A 170 -6.42 -7.57 9.01
C PRO A 170 -6.61 -9.09 9.18
N PRO A 171 -6.80 -9.59 10.42
CA PRO A 171 -6.90 -11.03 10.69
C PRO A 171 -7.93 -11.76 9.83
N GLU A 172 -9.07 -11.15 9.56
CA GLU A 172 -10.14 -11.70 8.72
C GLU A 172 -9.77 -11.78 7.23
N TYR A 173 -8.89 -10.90 6.74
CA TYR A 173 -8.44 -10.89 5.35
C TYR A 173 -7.42 -12.00 5.10
N TYR A 174 -6.51 -12.21 6.06
CA TYR A 174 -5.52 -13.27 6.04
C TYR A 174 -6.14 -14.67 5.88
N ASP A 175 -7.20 -14.94 6.66
CA ASP A 175 -7.91 -16.24 6.62
C ASP A 175 -8.62 -16.49 5.27
N LEU A 176 -8.92 -15.45 4.49
CA LEU A 176 -9.63 -15.53 3.22
C LEU A 176 -8.71 -15.71 2.01
N PHE A 177 -7.59 -14.98 1.97
CA PHE A 177 -6.74 -14.93 0.78
C PHE A 177 -5.57 -15.91 0.80
N VAL A 178 -5.13 -16.35 1.99
CA VAL A 178 -3.97 -17.24 2.06
C VAL A 178 -4.07 -18.26 3.21
N PRO A 179 -4.91 -19.32 3.05
CA PRO A 179 -5.06 -20.37 4.07
C PRO A 179 -3.77 -21.14 4.38
N ASP A 180 -2.70 -20.91 3.59
CA ASP A 180 -1.40 -21.57 3.68
C ASP A 180 -0.22 -20.60 3.95
N VAL A 181 -0.47 -19.33 4.30
CA VAL A 181 0.62 -18.46 4.80
C VAL A 181 0.97 -18.96 6.20
N ASP A 182 2.14 -19.60 6.32
CA ASP A 182 2.75 -19.93 7.61
C ASP A 182 3.79 -18.85 7.92
N LEU A 183 3.35 -17.72 8.47
CA LEU A 183 4.30 -16.76 9.02
C LEU A 183 5.00 -17.40 10.24
N PRO A 184 6.31 -17.15 10.42
CA PRO A 184 7.11 -17.83 11.45
C PRO A 184 6.75 -17.44 12.88
N TYR A 185 5.84 -16.47 13.05
CA TYR A 185 5.36 -15.97 14.33
C TYR A 185 3.84 -15.80 14.29
N ASP A 186 3.26 -15.68 15.48
CA ASP A 186 1.85 -15.37 15.66
C ASP A 186 1.57 -13.93 15.20
N CYS A 187 0.89 -13.77 14.07
CA CYS A 187 0.44 -12.48 13.53
C CYS A 187 -1.07 -12.30 13.74
N SER A 188 -1.62 -12.81 14.84
CA SER A 188 -3.08 -12.84 15.10
C SER A 188 -3.78 -11.48 15.10
N ALA A 189 -3.04 -10.37 15.19
CA ALA A 189 -3.62 -9.02 15.07
C ALA A 189 -3.54 -8.46 13.63
N GLY A 190 -2.88 -9.16 12.71
CA GLY A 190 -2.78 -8.81 11.29
C GLY A 190 -1.34 -8.64 10.79
N VAL A 191 -1.20 -8.30 9.52
CA VAL A 191 0.08 -8.04 8.85
C VAL A 191 0.05 -6.69 8.17
N ILE A 192 1.02 -5.83 8.48
CA ILE A 192 1.13 -4.50 7.86
C ILE A 192 2.38 -4.46 6.99
N PHE A 193 2.23 -4.16 5.71
CA PHE A 193 3.35 -3.90 4.81
C PHE A 193 3.64 -2.41 4.79
N ILE A 194 4.86 -1.98 5.08
CA ILE A 194 5.21 -0.56 5.25
C ILE A 194 6.43 -0.21 4.40
N SER A 195 6.29 0.86 3.60
CA SER A 195 7.41 1.62 3.06
C SER A 195 7.56 2.92 3.84
N THR A 196 8.76 3.18 4.34
CA THR A 196 9.07 4.46 5.00
C THR A 196 9.57 5.49 4.01
N ARG A 197 9.34 6.78 4.31
CA ARG A 197 9.81 7.88 3.46
C ARG A 197 11.33 7.91 3.31
N GLY A 198 12.05 7.57 4.37
CA GLY A 198 13.51 7.62 4.44
C GLY A 198 14.09 6.37 5.08
N SER A 199 15.34 6.46 5.52
CA SER A 199 15.98 5.37 6.25
C SER A 199 15.29 5.06 7.56
N TYR A 200 15.25 3.77 7.89
CA TYR A 200 14.65 3.22 9.10
C TYR A 200 15.62 2.33 9.85
N ARG A 201 15.33 2.14 11.14
CA ARG A 201 16.01 1.17 11.98
C ARG A 201 15.06 0.64 13.06
N VAL A 202 14.64 -0.62 12.91
CA VAL A 202 13.72 -1.29 13.84
C VAL A 202 14.38 -2.47 14.54
N SER A 203 13.88 -2.86 15.72
CA SER A 203 14.33 -4.09 16.37
C SER A 203 13.85 -5.33 15.63
N ALA A 204 14.73 -6.32 15.56
CA ALA A 204 14.52 -7.56 14.84
C ALA A 204 15.32 -8.67 15.54
N ASP A 205 14.77 -9.18 16.63
CA ASP A 205 15.45 -10.13 17.53
C ASP A 205 15.81 -11.46 16.86
N HIS A 206 15.14 -11.78 15.76
CA HIS A 206 15.46 -12.95 14.94
C HIS A 206 16.77 -12.79 14.15
N LEU A 207 17.33 -11.57 14.05
CA LEU A 207 18.58 -11.29 13.36
C LEU A 207 19.79 -11.33 14.32
N PRO A 208 20.99 -11.74 13.84
CA PRO A 208 22.19 -11.79 14.68
C PRO A 208 22.63 -10.46 15.31
N ASN A 209 22.27 -9.33 14.69
CA ASN A 209 22.59 -7.98 15.17
C ASN A 209 21.42 -7.30 15.92
N GLY A 210 20.29 -8.00 16.08
CA GLY A 210 19.07 -7.53 16.75
C GLY A 210 18.33 -6.39 16.05
N HIS A 211 18.75 -5.97 14.85
CA HIS A 211 18.18 -4.79 14.20
C HIS A 211 18.14 -4.91 12.68
N LEU A 212 17.01 -4.53 12.11
CA LEU A 212 16.81 -4.37 10.69
C LEU A 212 17.01 -2.90 10.31
N LYS A 213 17.77 -2.65 9.24
CA LYS A 213 18.10 -1.31 8.76
C LYS A 213 17.95 -1.26 7.25
N GLY A 214 17.38 -0.17 6.76
CA GLY A 214 17.23 0.04 5.32
C GLY A 214 16.98 1.48 4.97
N ASN A 215 16.44 1.68 3.77
CA ASN A 215 16.17 2.99 3.18
C ASN A 215 14.70 3.11 2.79
N GLY A 216 14.27 4.32 2.45
CA GLY A 216 12.97 4.48 1.83
C GLY A 216 12.94 3.75 0.49
N SER A 217 11.74 3.26 0.12
CA SER A 217 11.48 2.29 -0.96
C SER A 217 11.76 0.82 -0.64
N ASP A 218 12.31 0.47 0.52
CA ASP A 218 12.23 -0.92 0.96
C ASP A 218 10.80 -1.20 1.44
N LEU A 219 10.36 -2.46 1.34
CA LEU A 219 9.10 -2.89 1.96
C LEU A 219 9.39 -3.77 3.17
N LEU A 220 8.83 -3.35 4.30
CA LEU A 220 8.81 -4.08 5.54
C LEU A 220 7.49 -4.80 5.69
N ALA A 221 7.49 -6.00 6.27
CA ALA A 221 6.29 -6.62 6.81
C ALA A 221 6.37 -6.58 8.34
N PHE A 222 5.30 -6.12 8.97
CA PHE A 222 5.11 -6.14 10.41
C PHE A 222 4.07 -7.21 10.76
N CYS A 223 4.51 -8.28 11.39
CA CYS A 223 3.65 -9.32 11.95
C CYS A 223 3.13 -8.83 13.30
N ALA A 224 1.88 -8.38 13.36
CA ALA A 224 1.30 -7.78 14.55
C ALA A 224 0.77 -8.85 15.51
N THR A 225 1.23 -8.79 16.76
CA THR A 225 0.68 -9.55 17.89
C THR A 225 -0.32 -8.74 18.70
N ASN A 226 -0.20 -7.41 18.65
CA ASN A 226 -1.12 -6.46 19.25
C ASN A 226 -1.11 -5.16 18.45
N LEU A 227 -2.28 -4.54 18.30
CA LEU A 227 -2.50 -3.27 17.63
C LEU A 227 -3.01 -2.23 18.65
N GLY A 228 -2.97 -0.96 18.27
CA GLY A 228 -3.42 0.19 19.05
C GLY A 228 -2.30 0.85 19.86
N TRP A 229 -2.65 1.40 21.02
CA TRP A 229 -1.72 2.17 21.87
C TRP A 229 -0.58 1.36 22.52
N ASP A 230 -0.65 0.04 22.48
CA ASP A 230 0.38 -0.85 23.00
C ASP A 230 0.86 -1.77 21.84
N THR A 231 1.24 -1.17 20.70
CA THR A 231 1.54 -1.92 19.47
C THR A 231 2.72 -2.86 19.70
N ALA A 232 2.58 -4.12 19.30
CA ALA A 232 3.63 -5.14 19.49
C ALA A 232 3.66 -6.14 18.36
N GLY A 233 4.86 -6.56 17.95
CA GLY A 233 5.02 -7.51 16.86
C GLY A 233 6.46 -7.68 16.39
N PHE A 234 6.63 -8.24 15.20
CA PHE A 234 7.93 -8.57 14.62
C PHE A 234 8.09 -7.97 13.23
N TRP A 235 9.24 -7.36 12.99
CA TRP A 235 9.61 -6.79 11.70
C TRP A 235 10.32 -7.79 10.80
N PHE A 236 10.02 -7.74 9.51
CA PHE A 236 10.75 -8.43 8.44
C PHE A 236 10.97 -7.46 7.28
N ARG A 237 12.04 -7.65 6.50
CA ARG A 237 12.16 -7.01 5.19
C ARG A 237 11.71 -7.99 4.12
N VAL A 238 10.69 -7.64 3.35
CA VAL A 238 10.13 -8.49 2.29
C VAL A 238 10.52 -8.00 0.90
N PHE A 239 10.92 -6.73 0.76
CA PHE A 239 11.47 -6.19 -0.48
C PHE A 239 12.62 -5.22 -0.19
N GLU A 240 13.72 -5.35 -0.92
CA GLU A 240 14.85 -4.42 -0.83
C GLU A 240 15.02 -3.66 -2.14
N SER A 241 14.77 -2.34 -2.11
CA SER A 241 14.85 -1.46 -3.28
C SER A 241 16.22 -1.49 -3.97
N SER A 242 17.31 -1.69 -3.22
CA SER A 242 18.66 -1.80 -3.78
C SER A 242 18.78 -2.97 -4.75
N GLN A 243 18.12 -4.09 -4.45
CA GLN A 243 18.22 -5.32 -5.22
C GLN A 243 17.41 -5.22 -6.51
N ALA A 244 16.32 -4.45 -6.49
CA ALA A 244 15.57 -4.05 -7.69
C ALA A 244 16.22 -2.90 -8.48
N GLU A 245 17.37 -2.38 -8.00
CA GLU A 245 18.11 -1.25 -8.58
C GLU A 245 17.27 0.04 -8.68
N ILE A 246 16.32 0.28 -7.76
CA ILE A 246 15.47 1.48 -7.76
C ILE A 246 16.26 2.70 -7.27
N PHE A 247 16.40 3.72 -8.14
CA PHE A 247 17.11 4.97 -7.86
C PHE A 247 16.37 6.22 -8.40
N PRO A 248 16.40 7.37 -7.69
CA PRO A 248 16.97 7.55 -6.37
C PRO A 248 16.23 6.71 -5.31
N ARG A 249 16.86 6.51 -4.14
CA ARG A 249 16.17 5.87 -3.01
C ARG A 249 15.05 6.80 -2.52
N SER A 250 14.10 6.28 -1.73
CA SER A 250 13.00 7.07 -1.17
C SER A 250 12.06 7.65 -2.23
N VAL A 251 11.63 6.80 -3.17
CA VAL A 251 10.72 7.16 -4.26
C VAL A 251 9.39 6.43 -4.22
N ILE A 252 9.33 5.23 -3.66
CA ILE A 252 8.09 4.43 -3.58
C ILE A 252 7.15 5.08 -2.56
N THR A 253 5.92 5.28 -3.00
CA THR A 253 4.77 5.74 -2.22
C THR A 253 3.59 4.85 -2.56
N ALA A 254 2.46 4.97 -1.86
CA ALA A 254 1.19 4.38 -2.30
C ALA A 254 1.33 2.86 -2.57
N VAL A 255 1.70 2.10 -1.54
CA VAL A 255 1.94 0.65 -1.65
C VAL A 255 0.63 -0.10 -1.46
N ASP A 256 0.37 -1.08 -2.31
CA ASP A 256 -0.69 -2.06 -2.08
C ASP A 256 -0.24 -3.49 -2.41
N VAL A 257 -0.32 -4.40 -1.45
CA VAL A 257 0.20 -5.78 -1.60
C VAL A 257 -0.95 -6.71 -1.95
N PHE A 258 -0.84 -7.38 -3.09
CA PHE A 258 -1.90 -8.28 -3.61
C PHE A 258 -1.48 -9.75 -3.68
N ALA A 259 -0.19 -10.05 -3.47
CA ALA A 259 0.27 -11.44 -3.40
C ALA A 259 1.48 -11.58 -2.47
N LEU A 260 1.41 -12.58 -1.60
CA LEU A 260 2.50 -13.02 -0.75
C LEU A 260 2.46 -14.55 -0.65
N ASP A 261 3.49 -15.21 -1.14
CA ASP A 261 3.78 -16.61 -0.86
C ASP A 261 5.09 -16.67 -0.04
N PRO A 262 4.99 -16.81 1.29
CA PRO A 262 6.17 -16.94 2.12
C PRO A 262 6.77 -18.33 1.91
N ASN A 263 7.93 -18.37 1.29
CA ASN A 263 8.77 -19.55 1.41
C ASN A 263 9.27 -19.68 2.86
N TRP A 264 9.69 -20.90 3.23
CA TRP A 264 10.13 -21.21 4.60
C TRP A 264 11.14 -20.18 5.11
N VAL A 265 10.75 -19.46 6.17
CA VAL A 265 11.58 -18.43 6.79
C VAL A 265 12.82 -19.05 7.40
N ASN A 266 13.91 -18.99 6.67
CA ASN A 266 15.22 -19.21 7.23
C ASN A 266 15.67 -17.89 7.88
N ALA A 267 15.30 -17.67 9.14
CA ALA A 267 15.72 -16.50 9.93
C ALA A 267 17.26 -16.29 10.00
N GLY A 268 18.05 -17.26 9.54
CA GLY A 268 19.51 -17.18 9.37
C GLY A 268 19.98 -17.25 7.91
N GLY A 269 19.11 -16.97 6.94
CA GLY A 269 19.44 -16.98 5.51
C GLY A 269 20.57 -16.00 5.17
N PRO A 270 21.33 -16.26 4.09
CA PRO A 270 22.47 -15.44 3.69
C PRO A 270 22.11 -13.99 3.32
N ASP A 271 20.81 -13.68 3.15
CA ASP A 271 20.31 -12.43 2.58
C ASP A 271 20.13 -11.29 3.60
N GLY A 272 20.80 -11.39 4.76
CA GLY A 272 20.95 -10.26 5.67
C GLY A 272 19.67 -9.83 6.40
N GLY A 273 18.73 -10.75 6.58
CA GLY A 273 17.47 -10.52 7.28
C GLY A 273 16.25 -10.26 6.41
N ASN A 274 16.35 -10.55 5.11
CA ASN A 274 15.19 -10.61 4.24
C ASN A 274 14.39 -11.88 4.53
N LEU A 275 13.07 -11.74 4.50
CA LEU A 275 12.16 -12.87 4.40
C LEU A 275 12.31 -13.45 2.99
N ASP A 276 12.52 -14.76 2.89
CA ASP A 276 12.48 -15.46 1.60
C ASP A 276 11.02 -15.59 1.21
N VAL A 277 10.57 -14.76 0.27
CA VAL A 277 9.17 -14.63 -0.13
C VAL A 277 9.10 -14.46 -1.64
N ASP A 278 8.02 -14.99 -2.21
CA ASP A 278 7.49 -14.46 -3.45
C ASP A 278 6.44 -13.41 -3.08
N LEU A 279 6.62 -12.18 -3.57
CA LEU A 279 5.83 -11.01 -3.18
C LEU A 279 5.55 -10.18 -4.42
N TYR A 280 4.31 -9.72 -4.56
CA TYR A 280 3.94 -8.74 -5.57
C TYR A 280 3.07 -7.64 -4.97
N PHE A 281 3.34 -6.40 -5.39
CA PHE A 281 2.66 -5.22 -4.89
C PHE A 281 2.60 -4.13 -5.94
N PHE A 282 1.52 -3.37 -5.91
CA PHE A 282 1.38 -2.12 -6.63
C PHE A 282 2.10 -1.00 -5.89
N PHE A 283 2.68 -0.08 -6.65
CA PHE A 283 3.21 1.15 -6.09
C PHE A 283 3.15 2.32 -7.07
N ALA A 284 3.00 3.53 -6.52
CA ALA A 284 3.29 4.76 -7.24
C ALA A 284 4.63 5.34 -6.80
N VAL A 285 5.08 6.39 -7.47
CA VAL A 285 6.32 7.08 -7.11
C VAL A 285 6.13 8.57 -6.90
N ARG A 286 6.84 9.12 -5.92
CA ARG A 286 6.86 10.56 -5.63
C ARG A 286 7.70 11.36 -6.63
N ASN A 287 8.76 10.73 -7.15
CA ASN A 287 9.72 11.35 -8.04
C ASN A 287 10.10 10.38 -9.16
N ALA A 288 10.63 10.92 -10.24
CA ALA A 288 11.17 10.09 -11.31
C ALA A 288 12.24 9.13 -10.79
N PHE A 289 12.20 7.89 -11.28
CA PHE A 289 13.13 6.83 -10.89
C PHE A 289 13.62 6.00 -12.09
N THR A 290 14.68 5.26 -11.86
CA THR A 290 15.21 4.19 -12.72
C THR A 290 15.30 2.91 -11.92
N SER A 291 15.08 1.77 -12.56
CA SER A 291 15.23 0.43 -11.99
C SER A 291 15.81 -0.55 -13.01
N ASN A 292 16.08 -1.79 -12.59
CA ASN A 292 16.43 -2.89 -13.50
C ASN A 292 15.28 -3.24 -14.47
N GLY A 293 14.06 -2.76 -14.21
CA GLY A 293 12.86 -2.99 -15.03
C GLY A 293 12.40 -1.82 -15.88
N GLY A 294 12.96 -0.61 -15.71
CA GLY A 294 12.57 0.55 -16.51
C GLY A 294 12.86 1.88 -15.83
N SER A 295 12.13 2.92 -16.24
CA SER A 295 12.13 4.23 -15.59
C SER A 295 10.71 4.76 -15.55
N GLY A 296 10.38 5.46 -14.48
CA GLY A 296 9.04 6.00 -14.25
C GLY A 296 9.06 7.41 -13.70
N GLY A 297 7.91 8.06 -13.73
CA GLY A 297 7.64 9.38 -13.20
C GLY A 297 6.51 9.37 -12.16
N PRO A 298 6.25 10.50 -11.50
CA PRO A 298 5.10 10.64 -10.61
C PRO A 298 3.77 10.37 -11.32
N SER A 299 2.74 10.00 -10.54
CA SER A 299 1.39 9.68 -11.06
C SER A 299 1.38 8.55 -12.07
N GLN A 300 2.28 7.58 -11.89
CA GLN A 300 2.32 6.36 -12.66
C GLN A 300 2.31 5.16 -11.72
N LEU A 301 1.56 4.14 -12.10
CA LEU A 301 1.43 2.89 -11.38
C LEU A 301 2.46 1.88 -11.87
N PHE A 302 3.10 1.17 -10.96
CA PHE A 302 4.05 0.10 -11.23
C PHE A 302 3.72 -1.12 -10.39
N VAL A 303 4.21 -2.27 -10.84
CA VAL A 303 4.26 -3.51 -10.05
C VAL A 303 5.69 -3.70 -9.57
N GLY A 304 5.87 -3.88 -8.26
CA GLY A 304 7.12 -4.30 -7.64
C GLY A 304 7.00 -5.75 -7.19
N GLY A 305 8.12 -6.45 -7.05
CA GLY A 305 8.07 -7.79 -6.50
C GLY A 305 9.41 -8.50 -6.34
N VAL A 306 9.31 -9.65 -5.69
CA VAL A 306 10.37 -10.64 -5.51
C VAL A 306 9.81 -11.98 -5.99
N GLU A 307 10.58 -12.69 -6.82
CA GLU A 307 10.25 -14.07 -7.23
C GLU A 307 11.53 -14.90 -7.30
N ASP A 308 11.60 -16.02 -6.58
CA ASP A 308 12.79 -16.88 -6.49
C ASP A 308 14.06 -16.07 -6.13
N GLY A 309 13.93 -15.10 -5.22
CA GLY A 309 15.00 -14.18 -4.81
C GLY A 309 15.43 -13.16 -5.86
N ASN A 310 14.69 -13.03 -6.98
CA ASN A 310 14.93 -11.99 -7.98
C ASN A 310 14.01 -10.79 -7.73
N TYR A 311 14.60 -9.62 -7.57
CA TYR A 311 13.90 -8.38 -7.27
C TYR A 311 13.72 -7.57 -8.54
N GLY A 312 12.55 -6.97 -8.73
CA GLY A 312 12.28 -6.18 -9.92
C GLY A 312 11.08 -5.26 -9.80
N THR A 313 10.86 -4.51 -10.87
CA THR A 313 9.69 -3.67 -11.08
C THR A 313 9.24 -3.80 -12.52
N VAL A 314 7.95 -3.64 -12.81
CA VAL A 314 7.43 -3.45 -14.17
C VAL A 314 6.45 -2.29 -14.22
N GLY A 315 6.46 -1.55 -15.33
CA GLY A 315 5.54 -0.46 -15.59
C GLY A 315 6.17 0.66 -16.44
N PRO A 316 5.50 1.82 -16.55
CA PRO A 316 4.20 2.09 -15.93
C PRO A 316 3.11 1.18 -16.51
N ILE A 317 2.24 0.65 -15.65
CA ILE A 317 1.04 -0.09 -16.07
C ILE A 317 -0.15 0.84 -16.26
N ILE A 318 -0.22 1.93 -15.49
CA ILE A 318 -1.18 3.03 -15.65
C ILE A 318 -0.42 4.35 -15.56
N ASP A 319 -0.76 5.31 -16.42
CA ASP A 319 -0.39 6.72 -16.27
C ASP A 319 -1.67 7.51 -16.04
N PHE A 320 -1.82 8.04 -14.82
CA PHE A 320 -3.07 8.67 -14.38
C PHE A 320 -3.31 10.06 -14.99
N ASN A 321 -2.39 10.52 -15.84
CA ASN A 321 -2.50 11.77 -16.57
C ASN A 321 -2.36 11.58 -18.09
N ASP A 322 -2.51 10.34 -18.60
CA ASP A 322 -2.58 10.02 -20.03
C ASP A 322 -4.05 9.88 -20.49
N SER A 323 -4.27 9.82 -21.81
CA SER A 323 -5.59 9.96 -22.44
C SER A 323 -6.56 8.78 -22.26
N ASP A 324 -6.10 7.69 -21.65
CA ASP A 324 -6.89 6.46 -21.51
C ASP A 324 -7.85 6.52 -20.31
N LEU A 325 -7.61 7.43 -19.36
CA LEU A 325 -8.45 7.71 -18.20
C LEU A 325 -8.73 9.21 -18.13
N PRO A 326 -9.84 9.67 -17.53
CA PRO A 326 -10.00 11.08 -17.21
C PRO A 326 -8.82 11.54 -16.35
N ALA A 327 -8.08 12.55 -16.80
CA ALA A 327 -6.84 12.92 -16.12
C ALA A 327 -7.09 13.40 -14.68
N LEU A 328 -6.29 12.92 -13.73
CA LEU A 328 -6.34 13.41 -12.34
C LEU A 328 -5.87 14.86 -12.21
N ASN A 329 -4.98 15.33 -13.10
CA ASN A 329 -4.34 16.65 -13.07
C ASN A 329 -3.50 16.91 -11.81
N GLY A 330 -2.91 15.87 -11.20
CA GLY A 330 -2.15 15.99 -9.96
C GLY A 330 -1.11 14.89 -9.75
N THR A 331 -0.48 14.90 -8.58
CA THR A 331 0.45 13.84 -8.13
C THR A 331 -0.20 12.95 -7.10
N ILE A 332 -0.15 11.64 -7.32
CA ILE A 332 -0.65 10.64 -6.37
C ILE A 332 0.31 10.54 -5.18
N THR A 333 -0.25 10.57 -3.98
CA THR A 333 0.48 10.31 -2.73
C THR A 333 0.18 8.93 -2.16
N ALA A 334 -1.07 8.48 -2.27
CA ALA A 334 -1.53 7.21 -1.71
C ALA A 334 -2.48 6.52 -2.67
N MET A 335 -2.56 5.19 -2.58
CA MET A 335 -3.45 4.37 -3.39
C MET A 335 -3.82 3.08 -2.65
N SER A 336 -4.92 2.48 -3.08
CA SER A 336 -5.31 1.10 -2.79
C SER A 336 -6.07 0.59 -3.99
N MET A 337 -5.99 -0.71 -4.26
CA MET A 337 -6.78 -1.39 -5.28
C MET A 337 -7.71 -2.38 -4.59
N LEU A 338 -8.93 -2.52 -5.08
CA LEU A 338 -9.79 -3.64 -4.70
C LEU A 338 -9.45 -4.80 -5.62
N ASP A 339 -8.70 -5.77 -5.11
CA ASP A 339 -8.40 -7.01 -5.82
C ASP A 339 -9.33 -8.13 -5.32
N PHE A 340 -10.37 -8.46 -6.10
CA PHE A 340 -11.04 -9.74 -5.92
C PHE A 340 -10.37 -10.77 -6.82
N ILE A 341 -9.50 -11.57 -6.22
CA ILE A 341 -9.25 -12.90 -6.76
C ILE A 341 -10.56 -13.67 -6.59
N GLY A 342 -11.40 -13.68 -7.63
CA GLY A 342 -12.59 -14.51 -7.65
C GLY A 342 -12.23 -15.95 -7.25
N PRO A 343 -13.13 -16.70 -6.58
CA PRO A 343 -12.84 -18.03 -6.03
C PRO A 343 -12.43 -19.09 -7.07
N ASP A 344 -12.34 -18.71 -8.36
CA ASP A 344 -12.03 -19.54 -9.51
C ASP A 344 -10.78 -19.09 -10.29
N ALA A 345 -9.93 -18.21 -9.75
CA ALA A 345 -8.63 -17.94 -10.38
C ALA A 345 -7.73 -19.21 -10.28
N PRO A 346 -7.28 -19.79 -11.41
CA PRO A 346 -6.73 -21.15 -11.49
C PRO A 346 -5.32 -21.35 -10.96
#